data_AF-A0AA87AR76-F1
#
_entry.id   AF-A0AA87AR76-F1
#
_cell.length_a   1.000
_cell.length_b   1.000
_cell.length_c   1.000
_cell.angle_alpha   90.00
_cell.angle_beta   90.00
_cell.angle_gamma   90.00
#
_symmetry.space_group_name_H-M   'P 1'
#
loop_
_entity.id
_entity.type
_entity.pdbx_description
1 polymer ?
#
loop_
_entity_poly.entity_id
_entity_poly.type
_entity_poly.pdbx_seq_one_letter_code
_entity_poly.pdbx_strand_id
1 'polypeptide(L)'
;MGVGIFQIDMDWLHRWLRHRRGPGSGKTSGNRNLKPRLTPAAAQQDHRQMLCFMTLNAAVGVLIGICVGAALIFLDIGGLGARIGRAASPFVPLLLVVVPIASLFGAAAAASAILLMPYEKKFRDDDDDARGE
;
A
#
# COMPACT_ATOMS: atom_id res chain seq x y z
N MET A 1 -23.70 14.72 -27.56
CA MET A 1 -23.00 13.42 -27.40
C MET A 1 -22.17 13.52 -26.14
N GLY A 2 -22.53 12.76 -25.11
CA GLY A 2 -21.99 12.90 -23.76
C GLY A 2 -20.61 12.24 -23.62
N VAL A 3 -19.73 12.89 -22.89
CA VAL A 3 -18.50 12.29 -22.36
C VAL A 3 -18.52 12.53 -20.86
N GLY A 4 -19.14 11.62 -20.13
CA GLY A 4 -19.12 11.58 -18.67
C GLY A 4 -17.77 11.02 -18.21
N ILE A 5 -16.81 11.91 -17.94
CA ILE A 5 -15.50 11.52 -17.42
C ILE A 5 -15.61 11.45 -15.90
N PHE A 6 -15.54 10.22 -15.38
CA PHE A 6 -15.08 9.87 -14.03
C PHE A 6 -15.69 10.67 -12.85
N GLN A 7 -16.95 10.38 -12.52
CA GLN A 7 -17.49 10.65 -11.19
C GLN A 7 -17.23 9.41 -10.30
N ILE A 8 -16.04 9.34 -9.68
CA ILE A 8 -15.77 8.30 -8.67
C ILE A 8 -16.43 8.77 -7.36
N ASP A 9 -17.52 8.12 -7.00
CA ASP A 9 -18.26 8.41 -5.77
C ASP A 9 -17.49 7.88 -4.54
N MET A 10 -17.07 8.80 -3.68
CA MET A 10 -16.21 8.56 -2.50
C MET A 10 -17.01 8.28 -1.22
N ASP A 11 -18.32 8.03 -1.30
CA ASP A 11 -19.14 7.77 -0.12
C ASP A 11 -18.95 6.35 0.45
N TRP A 12 -18.54 5.41 -0.40
CA TRP A 12 -18.16 4.06 0.04
C TRP A 12 -16.88 4.08 0.89
N LEU A 13 -15.91 4.94 0.52
CA LEU A 13 -14.65 5.08 1.24
C LEU A 13 -14.86 5.72 2.63
N HIS A 14 -15.70 6.76 2.73
CA HIS A 14 -16.06 7.37 4.02
C HIS A 14 -16.91 6.46 4.92
N ARG A 15 -17.73 5.57 4.35
CA ARG A 15 -18.46 4.54 5.12
C ARG A 15 -17.52 3.48 5.67
N TRP A 16 -16.57 3.01 4.87
CA TRP A 16 -15.58 2.02 5.30
C TRP A 16 -14.69 2.53 6.44
N LEU A 17 -14.27 3.80 6.40
CA LEU A 17 -13.46 4.42 7.46
C LEU A 17 -14.19 4.56 8.81
N ARG A 18 -15.53 4.60 8.81
CA ARG A 18 -16.34 4.75 10.04
C ARG A 18 -16.52 3.45 10.81
N HIS A 19 -16.44 2.29 10.15
CA HIS A 19 -16.80 1.01 10.76
C HIS A 19 -15.71 0.40 11.67
N ARG A 20 -14.47 0.94 11.65
CA ARG A 20 -13.36 0.51 12.53
C ARG A 20 -13.38 1.10 13.95
N ARG A 21 -14.45 1.77 14.36
CA ARG A 21 -14.61 2.32 15.71
C ARG A 21 -15.58 1.41 16.48
N GLY A 22 -15.06 0.28 16.96
CA GLY A 22 -15.83 -0.70 17.74
C GLY A 22 -16.12 -0.20 19.18
N PRO A 23 -17.22 -0.67 19.83
CA PRO A 23 -17.62 -0.26 21.16
C PRO A 23 -16.78 -1.00 22.24
N GLY A 24 -16.36 -0.26 23.26
CA GLY A 24 -15.50 -0.72 24.35
C GLY A 24 -16.14 -1.77 25.26
N SER A 25 -15.30 -2.67 25.77
CA SER A 25 -15.63 -3.77 26.68
C SER A 25 -14.73 -3.68 27.91
N GLY A 26 -15.31 -3.87 29.11
CA GLY A 26 -14.77 -3.44 30.39
C GLY A 26 -13.68 -4.31 31.04
N LYS A 27 -12.75 -3.60 31.69
CA LYS A 27 -12.02 -3.80 32.96
C LYS A 27 -11.70 -5.23 33.46
N THR A 28 -10.41 -5.51 33.71
CA THR A 28 -9.87 -5.94 35.03
C THR A 28 -8.32 -5.87 35.15
N SER A 29 -7.83 -4.96 36.00
CA SER A 29 -6.76 -5.03 37.03
C SER A 29 -5.33 -5.56 36.76
N GLY A 30 -4.37 -4.62 36.65
CA GLY A 30 -3.32 -4.41 37.66
C GLY A 30 -1.98 -5.18 37.57
N ASN A 31 -0.93 -4.56 36.98
CA ASN A 31 0.46 -4.53 37.52
C ASN A 31 1.37 -3.59 36.68
N ARG A 32 2.08 -2.64 37.31
CA ARG A 32 2.85 -1.56 36.64
C ARG A 32 4.24 -1.96 36.13
N ASN A 33 4.37 -3.13 35.52
CA ASN A 33 5.61 -3.56 34.84
C ASN A 33 5.37 -4.55 33.69
N LEU A 34 4.32 -4.37 32.90
CA LEU A 34 4.17 -5.11 31.65
C LEU A 34 4.76 -4.26 30.52
N LYS A 35 6.06 -4.40 30.24
CA LYS A 35 6.44 -4.45 28.82
C LYS A 35 5.62 -5.62 28.29
N PRO A 36 4.63 -5.44 27.40
CA PRO A 36 3.93 -6.57 26.83
C PRO A 36 5.01 -7.44 26.23
N ARG A 37 5.27 -8.61 26.85
CA ARG A 37 6.15 -9.62 26.28
C ARG A 37 5.37 -10.10 25.07
N LEU A 38 5.49 -9.38 23.95
CA LEU A 38 5.04 -9.83 22.65
C LEU A 38 5.62 -11.23 22.51
N THR A 39 4.75 -12.23 22.65
CA THR A 39 5.15 -13.60 22.40
C THR A 39 5.72 -13.61 20.99
N PRO A 40 6.88 -14.25 20.75
CA PRO A 40 7.55 -14.18 19.44
C PRO A 40 6.61 -14.57 18.28
N ALA A 41 5.62 -15.42 18.56
CA ALA A 41 4.55 -15.79 17.64
C ALA A 41 3.61 -14.61 17.26
N ALA A 42 3.19 -13.78 18.23
CA ALA A 42 2.29 -12.65 17.99
C ALA A 42 2.96 -11.52 17.20
N ALA A 43 4.27 -11.30 17.40
CA ALA A 43 5.05 -10.34 16.63
C ALA A 43 5.22 -10.77 15.16
N GLN A 44 5.37 -12.08 14.91
CA GLN A 44 5.58 -12.62 13.56
C GLN A 44 4.31 -12.58 12.70
N GLN A 45 3.15 -12.83 13.30
CA GLN A 45 1.86 -12.72 12.59
C GLN A 45 1.55 -11.28 12.18
N ASP A 46 1.86 -10.31 13.04
CA ASP A 46 1.72 -8.88 12.74
C ASP A 46 2.61 -8.43 11.57
N HIS A 47 3.88 -8.86 11.57
CA HIS A 47 4.81 -8.58 10.48
C HIS A 47 4.34 -9.18 9.15
N ARG A 48 3.76 -10.39 9.17
CA ARG A 48 3.19 -11.00 7.96
C ARG A 48 2.00 -10.21 7.42
N GLN A 49 1.13 -9.71 8.30
CA GLN A 49 -0.01 -8.89 7.90
C GLN A 49 0.43 -7.54 7.34
N MET A 50 1.45 -6.93 7.95
CA MET A 50 2.11 -5.72 7.45
C MET A 50 2.74 -5.93 6.07
N LEU A 51 3.50 -7.02 5.89
CA LEU A 51 4.11 -7.36 4.60
C LEU A 51 3.05 -7.61 3.53
N CYS A 52 1.98 -8.34 3.85
CA CYS A 52 0.88 -8.59 2.91
C CYS A 52 0.22 -7.28 2.48
N PHE A 53 -0.07 -6.37 3.41
CA PHE A 53 -0.63 -5.06 3.10
C PHE A 53 0.29 -4.23 2.20
N MET A 54 1.58 -4.19 2.51
CA MET A 54 2.59 -3.48 1.72
C MET A 54 2.72 -4.10 0.31
N THR A 55 2.78 -5.43 0.20
CA THR A 55 2.87 -6.14 -1.09
C THR A 55 1.65 -5.88 -1.96
N LEU A 56 0.44 -5.85 -1.39
CA LEU A 56 -0.78 -5.52 -2.15
C LEU A 56 -0.73 -4.10 -2.70
N ASN A 57 -0.32 -3.13 -1.89
CA ASN A 57 -0.17 -1.74 -2.36
C ASN A 57 0.95 -1.61 -3.40
N ALA A 58 2.08 -2.27 -3.18
CA ALA A 58 3.18 -2.32 -4.14
C ALA A 58 2.73 -2.91 -5.48
N ALA A 59 1.91 -3.97 -5.48
CA ALA A 59 1.39 -4.58 -6.69
C ALA A 59 0.50 -3.62 -7.50
N VAL A 60 -0.33 -2.82 -6.81
CA VAL A 60 -1.12 -1.75 -7.45
C VAL A 60 -0.19 -0.70 -8.09
N GLY A 61 0.85 -0.28 -7.37
CA GLY A 61 1.86 0.63 -7.92
C GLY A 61 2.57 0.05 -9.14
N VAL A 62 3.00 -1.21 -9.09
CA VAL A 62 3.63 -1.92 -10.22
C VAL A 62 2.70 -1.95 -11.43
N LEU A 63 1.42 -2.27 -11.24
CA LEU A 63 0.43 -2.28 -12.32
C LEU A 63 0.31 -0.90 -12.99
N ILE A 64 0.22 0.17 -12.19
CA ILE A 64 0.19 1.55 -12.71
C ILE A 64 1.47 1.84 -13.50
N GLY A 65 2.64 1.51 -12.96
CA GLY A 65 3.91 1.74 -13.64
C GLY A 65 4.05 0.94 -14.95
N ILE A 66 3.51 -0.29 -15.02
CA ILE A 66 3.42 -1.06 -16.27
C ILE A 66 2.52 -0.34 -17.28
N CYS A 67 1.34 0.14 -16.86
CA CYS A 67 0.45 0.90 -17.74
C CYS A 67 1.12 2.18 -18.27
N VAL A 68 1.85 2.90 -17.42
CA VAL A 68 2.63 4.09 -17.83
C VAL A 68 3.73 3.70 -18.82
N GLY A 69 4.54 2.68 -18.52
CA GLY A 69 5.59 2.20 -19.42
C GLY A 69 5.04 1.76 -20.78
N ALA A 70 3.91 1.05 -20.78
CA ALA A 70 3.21 0.66 -22.00
C ALA A 70 2.71 1.87 -22.78
N ALA A 71 2.13 2.88 -22.11
CA ALA A 71 1.68 4.11 -22.75
C ALA A 71 2.84 4.89 -23.40
N LEU A 72 4.01 4.99 -22.74
CA LEU A 72 5.19 5.64 -23.32
C LEU A 72 5.67 4.97 -24.60
N ILE A 73 5.66 3.63 -24.61
CA ILE A 73 6.07 2.83 -25.77
C ILE A 73 5.04 2.92 -26.89
N PHE A 74 3.74 2.81 -26.55
CA PHE A 74 2.65 2.83 -27.52
C PHE A 74 2.47 4.19 -28.19
N LEU A 75 2.62 5.28 -27.43
CA LEU A 75 2.58 6.65 -27.94
C LEU A 75 3.89 7.06 -28.65
N ASP A 76 4.86 6.14 -28.72
CA ASP A 76 6.19 6.35 -29.30
C ASP A 76 6.91 7.60 -28.76
N ILE A 77 6.79 7.87 -27.45
CA ILE A 77 7.38 9.06 -26.85
C ILE A 77 8.91 8.98 -27.00
N GLY A 78 9.50 10.00 -27.63
CA GLY A 78 10.94 10.03 -27.92
C GLY A 78 11.40 8.96 -28.92
N GLY A 79 10.49 8.34 -29.66
CA GLY A 79 10.79 7.25 -30.60
C GLY A 79 11.06 5.90 -29.90
N LEU A 80 10.61 5.74 -28.65
CA LEU A 80 10.84 4.52 -27.86
C LEU A 80 10.27 3.26 -28.53
N GLY A 81 9.02 3.31 -28.99
CA GLY A 81 8.35 2.19 -29.64
C GLY A 81 9.05 1.80 -30.95
N ALA A 82 9.39 2.79 -31.79
CA ALA A 82 10.09 2.57 -33.04
C ALA A 82 11.49 1.97 -32.83
N ARG A 83 12.23 2.42 -31.80
CA ARG A 83 13.55 1.88 -31.44
C ARG A 83 13.46 0.45 -30.91
N ILE A 84 12.49 0.16 -30.04
CA ILE A 84 12.26 -1.19 -29.51
C ILE A 84 11.90 -2.14 -30.66
N GLY A 85 11.02 -1.73 -31.58
CA GLY A 85 10.59 -2.56 -32.72
C GLY A 85 11.70 -2.85 -33.74
N ARG A 86 12.72 -2.00 -33.83
CA ARG A 86 13.87 -2.20 -34.73
C ARG A 86 15.02 -3.00 -34.08
N ALA A 87 14.98 -3.23 -32.77
CA ALA A 87 16.04 -3.94 -32.07
C ALA A 87 16.06 -5.43 -32.47
N ALA A 88 17.27 -6.00 -32.61
CA ALA A 88 17.44 -7.42 -32.90
C ALA A 88 16.81 -8.34 -31.82
N SER A 89 16.75 -7.86 -30.58
CA SER A 89 15.99 -8.47 -29.49
C SER A 89 15.18 -7.38 -28.78
N PRO A 90 13.86 -7.29 -29.00
CA PRO A 90 13.02 -6.23 -28.42
C PRO A 90 12.78 -6.42 -26.92
N PHE A 91 13.02 -7.63 -26.37
CA PHE A 91 12.77 -7.94 -24.96
C PHE A 91 13.69 -7.18 -24.00
N VAL A 92 14.97 -7.03 -24.36
CA VAL A 92 15.96 -6.35 -23.51
C VAL A 92 15.61 -4.87 -23.29
N PRO A 93 15.41 -4.04 -24.34
CA PRO A 93 15.06 -2.64 -24.15
C PRO A 93 13.66 -2.47 -23.55
N LEU A 94 12.73 -3.40 -23.82
CA LEU A 94 11.42 -3.39 -23.16
C LEU A 94 11.54 -3.54 -21.64
N LEU A 95 12.29 -4.55 -21.17
CA LEU A 95 12.52 -4.75 -19.74
C LEU A 95 13.28 -3.57 -19.13
N LEU A 96 14.28 -3.04 -19.83
CA LEU A 96 15.08 -1.88 -19.38
C LEU A 96 14.22 -0.64 -19.13
N VAL A 97 13.13 -0.47 -19.86
CA VAL A 97 12.21 0.66 -19.70
C VAL A 97 11.11 0.34 -18.68
N VAL A 98 10.42 -0.80 -18.83
CA VAL A 98 9.23 -1.11 -18.04
C VAL A 98 9.59 -1.44 -16.58
N VAL A 99 10.66 -2.19 -16.33
CA VAL A 99 11.04 -2.63 -14.98
C VAL A 99 11.34 -1.45 -14.04
N PRO A 100 12.18 -0.45 -14.38
CA PRO A 100 12.44 0.66 -13.47
C PRO A 100 11.21 1.53 -13.24
N ILE A 101 10.36 1.76 -14.26
CA ILE A 101 9.12 2.53 -14.11
C ILE A 101 8.15 1.80 -13.18
N ALA A 102 7.93 0.51 -13.41
CA ALA A 102 7.10 -0.34 -12.55
C ALA A 102 7.63 -0.36 -11.11
N SER A 103 8.95 -0.47 -10.94
CA SER A 103 9.59 -0.48 -9.62
C SER A 103 9.42 0.85 -8.90
N LEU A 104 9.54 1.99 -9.60
CA LEU A 104 9.35 3.33 -9.04
C LEU A 104 7.94 3.49 -8.46
N PHE A 105 6.92 3.16 -9.24
CA PHE A 105 5.53 3.26 -8.79
C PHE A 105 5.19 2.23 -7.70
N GLY A 106 5.71 1.01 -7.80
CA GLY A 106 5.58 -0.02 -6.76
C GLY A 106 6.16 0.43 -5.42
N ALA A 107 7.37 1.00 -5.44
CA ALA A 107 8.03 1.55 -4.27
C ALA A 107 7.28 2.75 -3.68
N ALA A 108 6.79 3.66 -4.54
CA ALA A 108 6.00 4.81 -4.10
C ALA A 108 4.68 4.39 -3.43
N ALA A 109 3.97 3.41 -3.99
CA ALA A 109 2.75 2.87 -3.40
C ALA A 109 3.03 2.13 -2.08
N ALA A 110 4.11 1.34 -2.02
CA ALA A 110 4.55 0.68 -0.80
C ALA A 110 4.90 1.68 0.31
N ALA A 111 5.68 2.72 -0.01
CA ALA A 111 6.05 3.78 0.92
C ALA A 111 4.81 4.53 1.43
N SER A 112 3.87 4.84 0.54
CA SER A 112 2.60 5.47 0.91
C SER A 112 1.80 4.59 1.86
N ALA A 113 1.76 3.28 1.62
CA ALA A 113 1.08 2.32 2.49
C ALA A 113 1.70 2.24 3.89
N ILE A 114 3.03 2.28 3.99
CA ILE A 114 3.73 2.35 5.28
C ILE A 114 3.37 3.64 6.03
N LEU A 115 3.39 4.79 5.34
CA LEU A 115 3.05 6.10 5.95
C LEU A 115 1.59 6.16 6.44
N LEU A 116 0.68 5.52 5.72
CA LEU A 116 -0.75 5.48 6.04
C LEU A 116 -1.10 4.40 7.09
N MET A 117 -0.14 3.55 7.47
CA MET A 117 -0.39 2.49 8.43
C MET A 117 -0.60 3.10 9.83
N PRO A 118 -1.73 2.82 10.51
CA PRO A 118 -2.02 3.40 11.82
C PRO A 118 -1.21 2.67 12.91
N TYR A 119 0.08 2.98 13.01
CA TYR A 119 0.99 2.36 13.97
C TYR A 119 0.66 2.75 15.42
N GLU A 120 0.05 3.93 15.62
CA GLU A 120 -0.23 4.51 16.94
C GLU A 120 -1.37 3.82 17.71
N LYS A 121 -2.26 3.09 17.03
CA LYS A 121 -3.39 2.43 17.69
C LYS A 121 -3.02 1.14 18.41
N LYS A 122 -1.88 0.53 18.07
CA LYS A 122 -1.49 -0.74 18.68
C LYS A 122 -0.86 -0.59 20.08
N PHE A 123 -0.49 0.63 20.46
CA PHE A 123 0.11 0.94 21.77
C PHE A 123 -0.75 1.89 22.61
N ARG A 124 -1.67 2.64 22.00
CA ARG A 124 -2.56 3.54 22.73
C ARG A 124 -3.70 2.81 23.43
N ASP A 125 -4.13 1.66 22.91
CA ASP A 125 -5.08 0.79 23.62
C ASP A 125 -4.45 0.23 24.92
N ASP A 126 -3.11 0.11 25.01
CA ASP A 126 -2.42 -0.31 26.24
C ASP A 126 -2.20 0.86 27.24
N ASP A 127 -2.01 2.09 26.75
CA ASP A 127 -1.71 3.29 27.58
C ASP A 127 -2.98 3.99 28.12
N ASP A 128 -4.07 4.04 27.35
CA ASP A 128 -5.34 4.62 27.80
C ASP A 128 -6.04 3.71 28.83
N ASP A 129 -5.82 2.39 28.75
CA ASP A 129 -6.21 1.43 29.79
C ASP A 129 -5.39 1.58 31.10
N ALA A 130 -4.22 2.24 31.05
CA ALA A 130 -3.33 2.43 32.19
C ALA A 130 -3.53 3.77 32.94
N ARG A 131 -4.28 4.73 32.39
CA ARG A 131 -4.50 6.08 32.98
C ARG A 131 -5.96 6.42 33.29
N GLY A 132 -6.87 5.47 33.07
CA GLY A 132 -8.27 5.58 33.44
C GLY A 132 -8.59 5.23 34.90
N GLU A 133 -7.74 5.63 35.86
CA GLU A 133 -8.06 5.92 37.28
C GLU A 133 -7.07 6.97 37.82
#